data_AF-A0A8J5KAF4-F1
#
_entry.id   AF-A0A8J5KAF4-F1
#
_cell.length_a   1.000
_cell.length_b   1.000
_cell.length_c   1.000
_cell.angle_alpha   90.00
_cell.angle_beta   90.00
_cell.angle_gamma   90.00
#
_symmetry.space_group_name_H-M   'P 1'
#
loop_
_entity.id
_entity.type
_entity.pdbx_description
1 polymer ?
#
loop_
_entity_poly.entity_id
_entity_poly.type
_entity_poly.pdbx_seq_one_letter_code
_entity_poly.pdbx_strand_id
1 'polypeptide(L)'
;MEAARSATELSPEEERVLIRDLTIAAEALAKEGDTFFLITQRWWQSWLDYVNQDMASNSVNGSHHLDSGSPSTKRPLAIDNSDLIYDASSEVSNVETELHDTLVEGRDYILLPQQVWEKLNGW
;
A
#
# COMPACT_ATOMS: atom_id res chain seq x y z
N MET A 1 -22.31 2.94 21.91
CA MET A 1 -22.50 2.56 20.49
C MET A 1 -21.33 3.16 19.74
N GLU A 2 -20.35 2.32 19.47
CA GLU A 2 -19.06 2.71 18.91
C GLU A 2 -19.24 3.08 17.44
N ALA A 3 -18.85 4.30 17.09
CA ALA A 3 -18.97 4.80 15.73
C ALA A 3 -18.03 3.97 14.84
N ALA A 4 -18.62 3.18 13.94
CA ALA A 4 -17.93 2.68 12.77
C ALA A 4 -17.46 3.90 11.97
N ARG A 5 -16.22 4.32 12.22
CA ARG A 5 -15.52 5.28 11.37
C ARG A 5 -15.41 4.58 10.02
N SER A 6 -16.25 4.99 9.08
CA SER A 6 -16.13 4.56 7.68
C SER A 6 -14.68 4.80 7.26
N ALA A 7 -14.14 3.84 6.51
CA ALA A 7 -12.72 3.71 6.17
C ALA A 7 -12.12 4.87 5.33
N THR A 8 -12.75 6.04 5.32
CA THR A 8 -12.49 7.14 4.39
C THR A 8 -11.98 8.42 5.05
N GLU A 9 -11.91 8.50 6.39
CA GLU A 9 -11.65 9.76 7.12
C GLU A 9 -10.26 9.90 7.77
N LEU A 10 -9.36 8.93 7.64
CA LEU A 10 -7.99 9.09 8.18
C LEU A 10 -7.18 10.03 7.29
N SER A 11 -6.41 10.92 7.92
CA SER A 11 -5.37 11.70 7.24
C SER A 11 -4.22 10.80 6.78
N PRO A 12 -3.44 11.20 5.75
CA PRO A 12 -2.32 10.40 5.26
C PRO A 12 -1.30 10.08 6.37
N GLU A 13 -1.06 11.02 7.29
CA GLU A 13 -0.19 10.82 8.44
C GLU A 13 -0.75 9.80 9.44
N GLU A 14 -2.06 9.84 9.71
CA GLU A 14 -2.71 8.83 10.57
C GLU A 14 -2.68 7.44 9.93
N GLU A 15 -2.89 7.33 8.62
CA GLU A 15 -2.71 6.07 7.89
C GLU A 15 -1.28 5.55 8.05
N ARG A 16 -0.26 6.42 7.90
CA ARG A 16 1.15 6.08 8.07
C ARG A 16 1.47 5.51 9.44
N VAL A 17 1.01 6.20 10.49
CA VAL A 17 1.23 5.80 11.88
C VAL A 17 0.52 4.49 12.17
N LEU A 18 -0.73 4.33 11.72
CA LEU A 18 -1.49 3.11 11.92
C LEU A 18 -0.81 1.90 11.27
N ILE A 19 -0.39 2.02 10.01
CA ILE A 19 0.29 0.93 9.31
C ILE A 19 1.60 0.57 10.00
N ARG A 20 2.40 1.56 10.43
CA ARG A 20 3.62 1.31 11.21
C ARG A 20 3.33 0.53 12.49
N ASP A 21 2.36 0.98 13.27
CA ASP A 21 2.03 0.36 14.56
C ASP A 21 1.52 -1.08 14.36
N LEU A 22 0.71 -1.30 13.32
CA LEU A 22 0.24 -2.64 12.95
C LEU A 22 1.38 -3.55 12.50
N THR A 23 2.32 -3.06 11.70
CA THR A 23 3.49 -3.83 11.29
C THR A 23 4.30 -4.26 12.51
N ILE A 24 4.62 -3.32 13.42
CA ILE A 24 5.39 -3.62 14.64
C ILE A 24 4.64 -4.64 15.53
N ALA A 25 3.33 -4.45 15.71
CA ALA A 25 2.52 -5.36 16.51
C ALA A 25 2.43 -6.75 15.90
N ALA A 26 2.30 -6.85 14.57
CA ALA A 26 2.25 -8.11 13.86
C ALA A 26 3.61 -8.83 13.89
N GLU A 27 4.72 -8.11 13.74
CA GLU A 27 6.08 -8.66 13.89
C GLU A 27 6.31 -9.24 15.29
N ALA A 28 5.83 -8.56 16.33
CA ALA A 28 5.95 -9.03 17.71
C ALA A 28 5.12 -10.30 18.00
N LEU A 29 4.04 -10.52 17.24
CA LEU A 29 3.15 -11.66 17.38
C LEU A 29 3.39 -12.76 16.33
N ALA A 30 4.34 -12.55 15.42
CA ALA A 30 4.60 -13.42 14.30
C ALA A 30 5.02 -14.83 14.78
N LYS A 31 4.38 -15.84 14.21
CA LYS A 31 4.64 -17.26 14.48
C LYS A 31 4.60 -18.08 13.19
N GLU A 32 5.15 -19.28 13.27
CA GLU A 32 5.05 -20.26 12.19
C GLU A 32 3.57 -20.58 11.90
N GLY A 33 3.22 -20.54 10.61
CA GLY A 33 1.85 -20.75 10.14
C GLY A 33 1.01 -19.48 9.98
N ASP A 34 1.56 -18.30 10.24
CA ASP A 34 0.89 -17.04 9.95
C ASP A 34 0.78 -16.78 8.44
N THR A 35 -0.31 -16.14 8.04
CA THR A 35 -0.61 -15.79 6.65
C THR A 35 -0.11 -14.39 6.34
N PHE A 36 0.64 -14.28 5.24
CA PHE A 36 1.08 -13.02 4.68
C PHE A 36 0.38 -12.77 3.35
N PHE A 37 0.14 -11.50 3.06
CA PHE A 37 -0.44 -11.03 1.81
C PHE A 37 0.63 -10.28 1.03
N LEU A 38 0.53 -10.34 -0.29
CA LEU A 38 1.45 -9.62 -1.17
C LEU A 38 0.75 -8.43 -1.81
N ILE A 39 1.52 -7.39 -2.05
CA ILE A 39 1.09 -6.23 -2.80
C ILE A 39 2.20 -5.79 -3.74
N THR A 40 1.85 -5.31 -4.93
CA THR A 40 2.86 -4.79 -5.87
C THR A 40 3.65 -3.64 -5.25
N GLN A 41 4.95 -3.66 -5.50
CA GLN A 41 5.86 -2.59 -5.12
C GLN A 41 5.39 -1.25 -5.71
N ARG A 42 4.78 -1.25 -6.90
CA ARG A 42 4.28 -0.03 -7.55
C ARG A 42 3.22 0.69 -6.72
N TRP A 43 2.22 -0.07 -6.26
CA TRP A 43 1.15 0.47 -5.43
C TRP A 43 1.70 0.92 -4.08
N TRP A 44 2.58 0.10 -3.47
CA TRP A 44 3.21 0.44 -2.20
C TRP A 44 3.98 1.76 -2.25
N GLN A 45 4.77 1.99 -3.30
CA GLN A 45 5.47 3.27 -3.50
C GLN A 45 4.48 4.43 -3.64
N SER A 46 3.38 4.23 -4.37
CA SER A 46 2.34 5.26 -4.52
C SER A 46 1.65 5.60 -3.20
N TRP A 47 1.42 4.59 -2.34
CA TRP A 47 0.91 4.81 -0.99
C TRP A 47 1.92 5.52 -0.09
N LEU A 48 3.20 5.16 -0.15
CA LEU A 48 4.27 5.86 0.58
C LEU A 48 4.37 7.32 0.15
N ASP A 49 4.31 7.62 -1.15
CA ASP A 49 4.32 8.98 -1.67
C ASP A 49 3.09 9.77 -1.20
N TYR A 50 1.93 9.11 -1.05
CA TYR A 50 0.71 9.71 -0.51
C TYR A 50 0.84 10.05 0.98
N VAL A 51 1.34 9.13 1.81
CA VAL A 51 1.40 9.35 3.26
C VAL A 51 2.58 10.24 3.69
N ASN A 52 3.61 10.38 2.87
CA ASN A 52 4.78 11.21 3.17
C ASN A 52 4.71 12.64 2.60
N GLN A 53 3.58 13.07 2.05
CA GLN A 53 3.40 14.40 1.45
C GLN A 53 3.78 15.56 2.37
N ASP A 54 3.34 15.50 3.62
CA ASP A 54 3.54 16.58 4.58
C ASP A 54 5.01 16.73 5.00
N MET A 55 5.81 15.66 4.90
CA MET A 55 7.25 15.71 5.15
C MET A 55 8.01 16.45 4.03
N ALA A 56 7.54 16.34 2.78
CA ALA A 56 8.13 17.04 1.64
C ALA A 56 7.72 18.52 1.57
N SER A 57 6.46 18.82 1.92
CA SER A 57 5.90 20.18 1.90
C SER A 57 6.56 21.12 2.93
N ASN A 58 6.89 20.62 4.12
CA ASN A 58 7.48 21.43 5.19
C ASN A 58 8.95 21.83 4.98
N SER A 59 9.62 21.35 3.93
CA SER A 59 11.04 21.67 3.67
C SER A 59 11.25 22.89 2.76
N VAL A 60 10.20 23.52 2.21
CA VAL A 60 10.32 24.65 1.26
C VAL A 60 9.83 25.96 1.88
N ASN A 61 10.41 26.37 3.01
CA ASN A 61 10.35 27.76 3.49
C ASN A 61 11.60 28.55 3.08
N GLY A 62 12.00 28.41 1.82
CA GLY A 62 13.12 29.14 1.26
C GLY A 62 13.01 29.31 -0.24
N SER A 63 12.62 30.53 -0.65
CA SER A 63 13.08 31.15 -1.89
C SER A 63 12.40 30.75 -3.22
N HIS A 64 11.41 31.58 -3.57
CA HIS A 64 11.04 32.10 -4.90
C HIS A 64 11.08 31.20 -6.16
N HIS A 65 9.95 31.21 -6.89
CA HIS A 65 9.83 31.17 -8.35
C HIS A 65 10.30 29.89 -9.06
N LEU A 66 9.35 29.02 -9.44
CA LEU A 66 9.02 28.65 -10.82
C LEU A 66 8.07 27.44 -10.82
N ASP A 67 7.07 27.55 -11.68
CA ASP A 67 6.24 26.48 -12.24
C ASP A 67 6.89 25.08 -12.24
N SER A 68 6.43 24.20 -11.36
CA SER A 68 6.49 22.76 -11.54
C SER A 68 5.50 22.15 -10.57
N GLY A 69 4.30 21.82 -11.07
CA GLY A 69 3.24 21.21 -10.28
C GLY A 69 3.74 19.98 -9.53
N SER A 70 4.00 20.12 -8.24
CA SER A 70 4.02 18.96 -7.37
C SER A 70 2.59 18.46 -7.37
N PRO A 71 2.28 17.27 -7.92
CA PRO A 71 0.95 16.74 -7.73
C PRO A 71 0.77 16.67 -6.22
N SER A 72 -0.30 17.23 -5.67
CA SER A 72 -0.85 16.66 -4.45
C SER A 72 -0.96 15.17 -4.77
N THR A 73 -0.12 14.33 -4.15
CA THR A 73 -0.12 12.92 -4.46
C THR A 73 -1.48 12.45 -3.95
N LYS A 74 -2.36 12.18 -4.91
CA LYS A 74 -3.73 11.80 -4.61
C LYS A 74 -3.66 10.46 -3.88
N ARG A 75 -4.64 10.20 -3.02
CA ARG A 75 -4.81 8.88 -2.40
C ARG A 75 -4.65 7.82 -3.50
N PRO A 76 -3.81 6.80 -3.32
CA PRO A 76 -3.66 5.76 -4.31
C PRO A 76 -5.02 5.15 -4.63
N LEU A 77 -5.17 4.67 -5.86
CA LEU A 77 -6.37 3.94 -6.27
C LEU A 77 -6.45 2.61 -5.51
N ALA A 78 -7.53 1.86 -5.73
CA ALA A 78 -7.64 0.49 -5.21
C ALA A 78 -6.37 -0.32 -5.55
N ILE A 79 -6.01 -1.23 -4.65
CA ILE A 79 -4.85 -2.10 -4.81
C ILE A 79 -4.98 -2.88 -6.12
N ASP A 80 -3.97 -2.75 -6.98
CA ASP A 80 -3.89 -3.40 -8.27
C ASP A 80 -2.64 -4.28 -8.32
N ASN A 81 -2.83 -5.61 -8.21
CA ASN A 81 -1.76 -6.61 -8.28
C ASN A 81 -1.68 -7.28 -9.67
N SER A 82 -2.30 -6.69 -10.70
CA SER A 82 -2.35 -7.27 -12.05
C SER A 82 -0.97 -7.48 -12.68
N ASP A 83 0.04 -6.73 -12.24
CA ASP A 83 1.42 -6.84 -12.70
C ASP A 83 2.18 -8.04 -12.10
N LEU A 84 1.62 -8.68 -11.07
CA LEU A 84 2.21 -9.84 -10.40
C LEU A 84 1.67 -11.16 -10.93
N ILE A 85 0.60 -11.13 -11.71
CA ILE A 85 -0.13 -12.31 -12.17
C ILE A 85 0.04 -12.46 -13.68
N TYR A 86 0.11 -13.70 -14.15
CA TYR A 86 0.06 -13.97 -15.58
C TYR A 86 -1.31 -13.53 -16.12
N ASP A 87 -1.33 -12.65 -17.13
CA ASP A 87 -2.57 -12.26 -17.79
C ASP A 87 -3.20 -13.51 -18.41
N ALA A 88 -4.34 -13.92 -17.86
CA ALA A 88 -5.08 -15.08 -18.29
C ALA A 88 -5.81 -14.76 -19.61
N SER A 89 -5.07 -14.48 -20.67
CA SER A 89 -5.61 -14.55 -22.02
C SER A 89 -5.90 -16.02 -22.33
N SER A 90 -7.10 -16.51 -22.03
CA SER A 90 -7.78 -17.60 -22.76
C SER A 90 -8.85 -18.27 -21.91
N GLU A 91 -10.12 -17.94 -22.16
CA GLU A 91 -11.21 -18.88 -22.52
C GLU A 91 -11.36 -20.19 -21.70
N VAL A 92 -10.92 -20.25 -20.44
CA VAL A 92 -11.24 -21.34 -19.51
C VAL A 92 -11.42 -20.74 -18.13
N SER A 93 -12.68 -20.54 -17.78
CA SER A 93 -13.18 -19.92 -16.54
C SER A 93 -12.96 -20.78 -15.29
N ASN A 94 -11.74 -21.30 -15.09
CA ASN A 94 -11.30 -22.07 -13.92
C ASN A 94 -9.77 -21.95 -13.66
N VAL A 95 -9.03 -21.13 -14.41
CA VAL A 95 -7.59 -21.00 -14.24
C VAL A 95 -7.30 -20.17 -12.99
N GLU A 96 -6.71 -20.86 -12.02
CA GLU A 96 -6.07 -20.34 -10.82
C GLU A 96 -5.22 -19.11 -11.17
N THR A 97 -5.42 -17.98 -10.47
CA THR A 97 -4.59 -16.80 -10.68
C THR A 97 -3.14 -17.12 -10.30
N GLU A 98 -2.30 -17.39 -11.30
CA GLU A 98 -0.89 -17.76 -11.09
C GLU A 98 0.00 -16.52 -11.00
N LEU A 99 0.90 -16.52 -10.01
CA LEU A 99 1.92 -15.49 -9.85
C LEU A 99 3.09 -15.73 -10.81
N HIS A 100 3.73 -14.64 -11.26
CA HIS A 100 4.99 -14.72 -11.97
C HIS A 100 6.07 -15.41 -11.11
N ASP A 101 6.80 -16.36 -11.70
CA ASP A 101 7.86 -17.14 -11.06
C ASP A 101 9.15 -16.34 -10.85
N THR A 102 9.31 -15.24 -11.60
CA THR A 102 10.48 -14.36 -11.53
C THR A 102 10.34 -13.20 -10.53
N LEU A 103 9.26 -13.15 -9.74
CA LEU A 103 9.01 -12.07 -8.79
C LEU A 103 10.02 -12.08 -7.65
N VAL A 104 10.52 -10.90 -7.30
CA VAL A 104 11.49 -10.70 -6.22
C VAL A 104 10.88 -9.79 -5.14
N GLU A 105 10.84 -10.29 -3.91
CA GLU A 105 10.43 -9.50 -2.74
C GLU A 105 11.30 -8.24 -2.59
N GLY A 106 10.66 -7.10 -2.30
CA GLY A 106 11.30 -5.79 -2.19
C GLY A 106 11.56 -5.09 -3.53
N ARG A 107 11.48 -5.81 -4.65
CA ARG A 107 11.59 -5.25 -6.01
C ARG A 107 10.25 -5.19 -6.71
N ASP A 108 9.54 -6.32 -6.76
CA ASP A 108 8.30 -6.47 -7.52
C ASP A 108 7.08 -6.47 -6.59
N TYR A 109 7.20 -7.06 -5.40
CA TYR A 109 6.15 -7.07 -4.37
C TYR A 109 6.74 -6.91 -2.97
N ILE A 110 5.88 -6.61 -2.00
CA ILE A 110 6.20 -6.72 -0.57
C ILE A 110 5.23 -7.66 0.13
N LEU A 111 5.68 -8.28 1.22
CA LEU A 111 4.83 -9.07 2.10
C LEU A 111 4.31 -8.22 3.26
N LEU A 112 3.04 -8.40 3.55
CA LEU A 112 2.32 -7.70 4.59
C LEU A 112 1.64 -8.71 5.51
N PRO A 113 1.72 -8.52 6.84
CA PRO A 113 0.88 -9.25 7.77
C PRO A 113 -0.61 -9.04 7.47
N GLN A 114 -1.43 -10.04 7.77
CA GLN A 114 -2.89 -10.00 7.54
C GLN A 114 -3.55 -8.71 8.03
N GLN A 115 -3.21 -8.26 9.24
CA GLN A 115 -3.79 -7.07 9.87
C GLN A 115 -3.47 -5.79 9.08
N VAL A 116 -2.29 -5.72 8.48
CA VAL A 116 -1.84 -4.58 7.67
C VAL A 116 -2.58 -4.59 6.33
N TRP A 117 -2.67 -5.77 5.70
CA TRP A 117 -3.41 -5.96 4.47
C TRP A 117 -4.89 -5.60 4.61
N GLU A 118 -5.57 -6.07 5.66
CA GLU A 118 -6.98 -5.77 5.93
C GLU A 118 -7.25 -4.27 6.06
N LYS A 119 -6.28 -3.49 6.56
CA LYS A 119 -6.40 -2.03 6.61
C LYS A 119 -6.22 -1.40 5.25
N LEU A 120 -5.15 -1.73 4.52
CA LEU A 120 -4.88 -1.15 3.20
C LEU A 120 -5.96 -1.49 2.18
N ASN A 121 -6.49 -2.72 2.22
CA ASN A 121 -7.59 -3.16 1.36
C ASN A 121 -8.97 -2.61 1.80
N GLY A 122 -9.08 -2.17 3.05
CA GLY A 122 -10.31 -1.58 3.59
C GLY A 122 -10.47 -0.08 3.27
N TRP A 123 -9.37 0.60 2.97
CA TRP A 123 -9.33 2.02 2.57
C TRP A 123 -9.62 2.21 1.08
#